data_AF-A0A0F2PF69-F1
#
_entry.id   AF-A0A0F2PF69-F1
#
_cell.length_a   1.000
_cell.length_b   1.000
_cell.length_c   1.000
_cell.angle_alpha   90.00
_cell.angle_beta   90.00
_cell.angle_gamma   90.00
#
_symmetry.space_group_name_H-M   'P 1'
#
loop_
_entity.id
_entity.type
_entity.pdbx_description
1 polymer ?
#
loop_
_entity_poly.entity_id
_entity_poly.type
_entity_poly.pdbx_seq_one_letter_code
_entity_poly.pdbx_strand_id
1 'polypeptide(L)'
;MDNFFETISQYITADYIALISVIITVLIFVFSRKSELKYKKHEDKKNQYVKLIKLMEDIFTNASKNKKNDFKITREIQKQFFDAGSSLLLYGSKKLYKNYLFFREFSTNPLIPLCKYYQENLIIYLIADILTTMRKEVGLSNFNNIPSHEALGFFVNDISNNPIAKVNAYDAIYRIKMIKLELLMIDMVKFIGAKYIFYKLIKPIWGFFSITFKYLFMIPLGKALIWLFPKFAAKCQNENQNNHSI
;
A
#
# COMPACT_ATOMS: atom_id res chain seq x y z
N MET A 1 25.60 29.89 -40.85
CA MET A 1 25.22 29.99 -39.42
C MET A 1 25.84 31.25 -38.79
N ASP A 2 26.92 31.79 -39.36
CA ASP A 2 27.67 32.92 -38.80
C ASP A 2 26.87 34.22 -38.71
N ASN A 3 26.07 34.55 -39.73
CA ASN A 3 25.22 35.75 -39.72
C ASN A 3 24.17 35.76 -38.59
N PHE A 4 23.71 34.60 -38.11
CA PHE A 4 22.70 34.53 -37.04
C PHE A 4 23.31 34.86 -35.67
N PHE A 5 24.54 34.39 -35.41
CA PHE A 5 25.29 34.69 -34.19
C PHE A 5 25.77 36.15 -34.16
N GLU A 6 26.18 36.72 -35.30
CA GLU A 6 26.54 38.15 -35.38
C GLU A 6 25.34 39.07 -35.13
N THR A 7 24.16 38.73 -35.69
CA THR A 7 22.92 39.51 -35.47
C THR A 7 22.49 39.45 -33.99
N ILE A 8 22.65 38.29 -33.34
CA ILE A 8 22.39 38.14 -31.90
C ILE A 8 23.42 38.93 -31.07
N SER A 9 24.70 38.90 -31.44
CA SER A 9 25.77 39.63 -30.75
C SER A 9 25.57 41.15 -30.76
N GLN A 10 25.00 41.71 -31.83
CA GLN A 10 24.74 43.15 -31.92
C GLN A 10 23.57 43.64 -31.04
N TYR A 11 22.64 42.74 -30.67
CA TYR A 11 21.51 43.04 -29.78
C TYR A 11 21.80 42.77 -28.29
N ILE A 12 22.95 42.19 -27.97
CA ILE A 12 23.35 41.86 -26.60
C ILE A 12 24.12 43.04 -26.01
N THR A 13 23.39 43.96 -25.36
CA THR A 13 23.97 44.98 -24.48
C THR A 13 24.43 44.34 -23.15
N ALA A 14 25.44 44.92 -22.48
CA ALA A 14 25.99 44.42 -21.21
C ALA A 14 24.90 44.15 -20.14
N ASP A 15 23.84 44.96 -20.10
CA ASP A 15 22.71 44.79 -19.19
C ASP A 15 21.91 43.51 -19.47
N TYR A 16 21.74 43.14 -20.74
CA TYR A 16 21.08 41.88 -21.13
C TYR A 16 21.95 40.67 -20.81
N ILE A 17 23.28 40.77 -20.92
CA ILE A 17 24.22 39.72 -20.49
C ILE A 17 24.10 39.49 -18.97
N ALA A 18 24.06 40.57 -18.18
CA ALA A 18 23.88 40.49 -16.74
C ALA A 18 22.55 39.84 -16.37
N LEU A 19 21.45 40.20 -17.05
CA LEU A 19 20.13 39.63 -16.83
C LEU A 19 20.08 38.13 -17.20
N ILE A 20 20.69 37.75 -18.33
CA ILE A 20 20.84 36.33 -18.74
C ILE A 20 21.63 35.54 -17.69
N SER A 21 22.72 36.10 -17.16
CA SER A 21 23.52 35.48 -16.09
C SER A 21 22.69 35.21 -14.82
N VAL A 22 21.86 36.17 -14.41
CA VAL A 22 20.94 36.02 -13.28
C VAL A 22 19.90 34.93 -13.56
N ILE A 23 19.30 34.91 -14.76
CA ILE A 23 18.33 33.88 -15.16
C ILE A 23 18.95 32.47 -15.15
N ILE A 24 20.15 32.33 -15.72
CA ILE A 24 20.89 31.06 -15.73
C ILE A 24 21.19 30.60 -14.30
N THR A 25 21.61 31.52 -13.43
CA THR A 25 21.89 31.22 -12.02
C THR A 25 20.64 30.75 -11.27
N VAL A 26 19.49 31.39 -11.49
CA VAL A 26 18.20 30.97 -10.91
C VAL A 26 17.78 29.59 -11.44
N LEU A 27 17.94 29.35 -12.74
CA LEU A 27 17.66 28.03 -13.34
C LEU A 27 18.55 26.94 -12.72
N ILE A 28 19.85 27.18 -12.61
CA ILE A 28 20.79 26.25 -11.96
C ILE A 28 20.36 25.98 -10.52
N PHE A 29 19.99 27.01 -9.77
CA PHE A 29 19.50 26.86 -8.39
C PHE A 29 18.24 25.99 -8.32
N VAL A 30 17.24 26.25 -9.17
CA VAL A 30 15.99 25.48 -9.20
C VAL A 30 16.25 24.02 -9.59
N PHE A 31 17.06 23.77 -10.62
CA PHE A 31 17.43 22.41 -11.04
C PHE A 31 18.24 21.68 -9.97
N SER A 32 19.19 22.37 -9.34
CA SER A 32 20.00 21.84 -8.24
C SER A 32 19.13 21.48 -7.05
N ARG A 33 18.24 22.37 -6.61
CA ARG A 33 17.30 22.12 -5.50
C ARG A 33 16.34 20.97 -5.81
N LYS A 34 15.84 20.88 -7.04
CA LYS A 34 14.98 19.78 -7.47
C LYS A 34 15.74 18.44 -7.47
N SER A 35 17.00 18.43 -7.90
CA SER A 35 17.87 17.25 -7.86
C SER A 35 18.15 16.82 -6.42
N GLU A 36 18.47 17.79 -5.54
CA GLU A 36 18.72 17.57 -4.11
C GLU A 36 17.50 16.95 -3.42
N LEU A 37 16.30 17.49 -3.65
CA LEU A 37 15.06 16.95 -3.08
C LEU A 37 14.75 15.54 -3.59
N LYS A 38 15.01 15.28 -4.88
CA LYS A 38 14.87 13.94 -5.47
C LYS A 38 15.85 12.97 -4.81
N TYR A 39 17.10 13.37 -4.62
CA TYR A 39 18.12 12.58 -3.96
C TYR A 39 17.75 12.24 -2.52
N LYS A 40 17.35 13.24 -1.72
CA LYS A 40 16.85 13.05 -0.33
C LYS A 40 15.72 12.03 -0.27
N LYS A 41 14.73 12.13 -1.18
CA LYS A 41 13.64 11.17 -1.28
C LYS A 41 14.11 9.74 -1.59
N HIS A 42 15.14 9.57 -2.43
CA HIS A 42 15.72 8.26 -2.71
C HIS A 42 16.47 7.69 -1.50
N GLU A 43 17.21 8.54 -0.78
CA GLU A 43 17.92 8.17 0.44
C GLU A 43 16.96 7.75 1.56
N ASP A 44 15.88 8.50 1.76
CA ASP A 44 14.82 8.14 2.72
C ASP A 44 14.20 6.77 2.37
N LYS A 45 13.87 6.54 1.09
CA LYS A 45 13.35 5.25 0.63
C LYS A 45 14.32 4.10 0.91
N LYS A 46 15.62 4.30 0.68
CA LYS A 46 16.66 3.31 0.98
C LYS A 46 16.60 2.92 2.45
N ASN A 47 16.59 3.90 3.36
CA ASN A 47 16.55 3.65 4.81
C ASN A 47 15.29 2.88 5.22
N GLN A 48 14.14 3.18 4.62
CA GLN A 48 12.89 2.48 4.92
C GLN A 48 12.85 1.07 4.33
N TYR A 49 13.42 0.85 3.14
CA TYR A 49 13.45 -0.48 2.51
C TYR A 49 14.43 -1.43 3.20
N VAL A 50 15.49 -0.92 3.84
CA VAL A 50 16.35 -1.73 4.72
C VAL A 50 15.55 -2.39 5.84
N LYS A 51 14.52 -1.72 6.38
CA LYS A 51 13.64 -2.33 7.39
C LYS A 51 12.87 -3.54 6.83
N LEU A 52 12.40 -3.46 5.57
CA LEU A 52 11.71 -4.56 4.92
C LEU A 52 12.66 -5.73 4.64
N ILE A 53 13.87 -5.43 4.19
CA ILE A 53 14.90 -6.45 3.95
C ILE A 53 15.22 -7.19 5.25
N LYS A 54 15.42 -6.45 6.35
CA LYS A 54 15.62 -7.05 7.69
C LYS A 54 14.46 -7.95 8.11
N LEU A 55 13.21 -7.50 7.90
CA LEU A 55 12.04 -8.34 8.17
C LEU A 55 12.03 -9.62 7.32
N MET A 56 12.37 -9.53 6.04
CA MET A 56 12.44 -10.71 5.17
C MET A 56 13.57 -11.66 5.57
N GLU A 57 14.73 -11.13 5.94
CA GLU A 57 15.86 -11.89 6.48
C GLU A 57 15.49 -12.62 7.78
N ASP A 58 14.85 -11.92 8.73
CA ASP A 58 14.37 -12.49 9.98
C ASP A 58 13.38 -13.63 9.73
N ILE A 59 12.44 -13.44 8.80
CA ILE A 59 11.45 -14.48 8.44
C ILE A 59 12.15 -15.70 7.85
N PHE A 60 13.06 -15.52 6.89
CA PHE A 60 13.77 -16.64 6.26
C PHE A 60 14.67 -17.40 7.25
N THR A 61 15.42 -16.66 8.08
CA THR A 61 16.36 -17.25 9.04
C THR A 61 15.63 -17.99 10.16
N ASN A 62 14.53 -17.43 10.67
CA ASN A 62 13.73 -18.06 11.72
C ASN A 62 12.87 -19.23 11.19
N ALA A 63 12.40 -19.15 9.95
CA ALA A 63 11.72 -20.29 9.30
C ALA A 63 12.66 -21.49 9.12
N SER A 64 13.93 -21.26 8.80
CA SER A 64 14.92 -22.34 8.67
C SER A 64 15.27 -23.02 10.00
N LYS A 65 15.12 -22.32 11.14
CA LYS A 65 15.44 -22.86 12.48
C LYS A 65 14.29 -23.66 13.10
N ASN A 66 13.05 -23.35 12.76
CA ASN A 66 11.86 -23.96 13.36
C ASN A 66 11.25 -25.05 12.46
N LYS A 67 11.87 -26.23 12.41
CA LYS A 67 11.36 -27.42 11.70
C LYS A 67 10.17 -28.12 12.37
N LYS A 68 9.70 -27.65 13.54
CA LYS A 68 8.55 -28.22 14.27
C LYS A 68 7.52 -27.15 14.56
N ASN A 69 6.29 -27.42 14.14
CA ASN A 69 5.04 -26.69 14.31
C ASN A 69 4.96 -25.86 15.61
N ASP A 70 5.25 -24.57 15.51
CA ASP A 70 4.48 -23.47 16.09
C ASP A 70 5.25 -22.18 15.81
N PHE A 71 5.06 -21.62 14.61
CA PHE A 71 5.48 -20.24 14.36
C PHE A 71 4.50 -19.31 15.11
N LYS A 72 4.58 -19.28 16.45
CA LYS A 72 3.82 -18.33 17.25
C LYS A 72 4.30 -16.95 16.87
N ILE A 73 3.40 -16.17 16.27
CA ILE A 73 3.68 -14.78 15.91
C ILE A 73 3.87 -14.00 17.21
N THR A 74 5.11 -13.88 17.67
CA THR A 74 5.47 -13.08 18.84
C THR A 74 5.08 -11.62 18.59
N ARG A 75 4.73 -10.91 19.67
CA ARG A 75 4.38 -9.48 19.63
C ARG A 75 5.43 -8.63 18.90
N GLU A 76 6.69 -9.05 18.97
CA GLU A 76 7.84 -8.44 18.30
C GLU A 76 7.75 -8.56 16.78
N ILE A 77 7.46 -9.75 16.25
CA ILE A 77 7.28 -9.99 14.81
C ILE A 77 6.08 -9.19 14.29
N GLN A 78 4.98 -9.11 15.06
CA GLN A 78 3.83 -8.26 14.69
C GLN A 78 4.22 -6.78 14.59
N LYS A 79 5.03 -6.29 15.53
CA LYS A 79 5.54 -4.92 15.52
C LYS A 79 6.45 -4.68 14.31
N GLN A 80 7.30 -5.63 13.96
CA GLN A 80 8.15 -5.54 12.76
C GLN A 80 7.30 -5.52 11.47
N PHE A 81 6.27 -6.37 11.35
CA PHE A 81 5.33 -6.34 10.22
C PHE A 81 4.58 -5.00 10.10
N PHE A 82 4.21 -4.41 11.24
CA PHE A 82 3.57 -3.10 11.26
C PHE A 82 4.54 -1.98 10.85
N ASP A 83 5.76 -1.95 11.38
CA ASP A 83 6.77 -0.94 11.03
C ASP A 83 7.18 -1.05 9.56
N ALA A 84 7.43 -2.26 9.04
CA ALA A 84 7.73 -2.47 7.63
C ALA A 84 6.53 -2.10 6.73
N GLY A 85 5.31 -2.50 7.11
CA GLY A 85 4.09 -2.21 6.35
C GLY A 85 3.74 -0.72 6.30
N SER A 86 3.89 0.00 7.42
CA SER A 86 3.67 1.44 7.49
C SER A 86 4.75 2.22 6.74
N SER A 87 6.01 1.82 6.85
CA SER A 87 7.12 2.39 6.09
C SER A 87 6.91 2.21 4.58
N LEU A 88 6.45 1.05 4.14
CA LEU A 88 6.10 0.79 2.74
C LEU A 88 4.88 1.60 2.27
N LEU A 89 3.89 1.81 3.11
CA LEU A 89 2.71 2.62 2.76
C LEU A 89 3.10 4.08 2.49
N LEU A 90 4.04 4.62 3.27
CA LEU A 90 4.46 6.02 3.18
C LEU A 90 5.49 6.27 2.06
N TYR A 91 6.47 5.38 1.91
CA TYR A 91 7.62 5.59 1.04
C TYR A 91 7.65 4.69 -0.19
N GLY A 92 6.92 3.57 -0.15
CA GLY A 92 6.78 2.60 -1.22
C GLY A 92 5.99 3.11 -2.42
N SER A 93 6.29 2.63 -3.63
CA SER A 93 5.37 2.81 -4.74
C SER A 93 4.08 2.00 -4.54
N LYS A 94 3.02 2.42 -5.23
CA LYS A 94 1.76 1.65 -5.30
C LYS A 94 1.98 0.20 -5.74
N LYS A 95 2.95 -0.05 -6.63
CA LYS A 95 3.27 -1.41 -7.12
C LYS A 95 3.92 -2.23 -6.00
N LEU A 96 4.95 -1.68 -5.36
CA LEU A 96 5.65 -2.33 -4.26
C LEU A 96 4.70 -2.66 -3.10
N TYR A 97 3.87 -1.70 -2.71
CA TYR A 97 2.90 -1.88 -1.63
C TYR A 97 1.87 -2.98 -1.94
N LYS A 98 1.36 -3.03 -3.18
CA LYS A 98 0.46 -4.12 -3.61
C LYS A 98 1.14 -5.48 -3.60
N ASN A 99 2.40 -5.55 -4.03
CA ASN A 99 3.18 -6.78 -4.00
C ASN A 99 3.41 -7.27 -2.56
N TYR A 100 3.73 -6.36 -1.64
CA TYR A 100 3.83 -6.67 -0.21
C TYR A 100 2.50 -7.14 0.40
N LEU A 101 1.40 -6.46 0.09
CA LEU A 101 0.08 -6.85 0.59
C LEU A 101 -0.30 -8.26 0.10
N PHE A 102 -0.06 -8.54 -1.18
CA PHE A 102 -0.29 -9.86 -1.73
C PHE A 102 0.63 -10.92 -1.11
N PHE A 103 1.90 -10.62 -0.84
CA PHE A 103 2.79 -11.51 -0.10
C PHE A 103 2.24 -11.85 1.30
N ARG A 104 1.72 -10.86 2.02
CA ARG A 104 1.10 -11.08 3.32
C ARG A 104 -0.17 -11.92 3.20
N GLU A 105 -1.01 -11.63 2.22
CA GLU A 105 -2.22 -12.38 1.95
C GLU A 105 -1.88 -13.84 1.60
N PHE A 106 -0.84 -14.06 0.81
CA PHE A 106 -0.36 -15.38 0.41
C PHE A 106 -0.10 -16.32 1.58
N SER A 107 0.45 -15.80 2.67
CA SER A 107 0.75 -16.59 3.88
C SER A 107 -0.40 -16.69 4.88
N THR A 108 -1.43 -15.84 4.76
CA THR A 108 -2.49 -15.71 5.79
C THR A 108 -3.86 -16.15 5.31
N ASN A 109 -4.12 -16.09 4.00
CA ASN A 109 -5.43 -16.38 3.44
C ASN A 109 -5.62 -17.89 3.27
N PRO A 110 -6.60 -18.51 3.96
CA PRO A 110 -6.83 -19.95 3.89
C PRO A 110 -7.32 -20.43 2.51
N LEU A 111 -7.75 -19.52 1.63
CA LEU A 111 -8.22 -19.85 0.29
C LEU A 111 -7.06 -20.14 -0.68
N ILE A 112 -5.88 -19.56 -0.43
CA ILE A 112 -4.75 -19.64 -1.37
C ILE A 112 -4.19 -21.06 -1.47
N PRO A 113 -3.99 -21.81 -0.37
CA PRO A 113 -3.60 -23.23 -0.45
C PRO A 113 -4.62 -24.13 -1.16
N LEU A 114 -5.89 -23.71 -1.26
CA LEU A 114 -6.94 -24.48 -1.93
C LEU A 114 -6.95 -24.26 -3.45
N CYS A 115 -6.29 -23.20 -3.94
CA CYS A 115 -6.22 -22.92 -5.37
C CYS A 115 -5.40 -23.99 -6.09
N LYS A 116 -5.86 -24.40 -7.28
CA LYS A 116 -5.19 -25.41 -8.13
C LYS A 116 -3.72 -25.07 -8.45
N TYR A 117 -3.41 -23.77 -8.50
CA TYR A 117 -2.11 -23.27 -8.93
C TYR A 117 -1.11 -23.10 -7.77
N TYR A 118 -1.52 -23.36 -6.53
CA TYR A 118 -0.69 -23.17 -5.35
C TYR A 118 0.48 -24.15 -5.30
N GLN A 119 1.64 -23.63 -4.91
CA GLN A 119 2.83 -24.38 -4.54
C GLN A 119 3.55 -23.62 -3.42
N GLU A 120 4.14 -24.34 -2.47
CA GLU A 120 4.80 -23.73 -1.30
C GLU A 120 6.00 -22.85 -1.70
N ASN A 121 6.72 -23.24 -2.74
CA ASN A 121 7.89 -22.52 -3.27
C ASN A 121 7.55 -21.16 -3.90
N LEU A 122 6.28 -20.84 -4.16
CA LEU A 122 5.85 -19.56 -4.76
C LEU A 122 6.18 -18.35 -3.88
N ILE A 123 6.26 -18.54 -2.56
CA ILE A 123 6.58 -17.47 -1.60
C ILE A 123 7.92 -16.83 -1.93
N ILE A 124 8.92 -17.64 -2.30
CA ILE A 124 10.26 -17.18 -2.64
C ILE A 124 10.20 -16.25 -3.86
N TYR A 125 9.43 -16.62 -4.89
CA TYR A 125 9.26 -15.81 -6.09
C TYR A 125 8.49 -14.51 -5.84
N LEU A 126 7.58 -14.47 -4.86
CA LEU A 126 6.94 -13.22 -4.42
C LEU A 126 7.93 -12.27 -3.75
N ILE A 127 8.83 -12.80 -2.92
CA ILE A 127 9.90 -12.02 -2.31
C ILE A 127 10.84 -11.47 -3.38
N ALA A 128 11.18 -12.28 -4.39
CA ALA A 128 11.96 -11.84 -5.54
C ALA A 128 11.35 -10.61 -6.25
N ASP A 129 10.04 -10.62 -6.48
CA ASP A 129 9.34 -9.51 -7.15
C ASP A 129 9.32 -8.23 -6.28
N ILE A 130 9.23 -8.38 -4.95
CA ILE A 130 9.34 -7.26 -4.01
C ILE A 130 10.75 -6.66 -4.06
N LEU A 131 11.80 -7.49 -3.99
CA LEU A 131 13.20 -7.06 -4.00
C LEU A 131 13.59 -6.39 -5.32
N THR A 132 13.19 -6.96 -6.46
CA THR A 132 13.42 -6.35 -7.78
C THR A 132 12.71 -5.00 -7.92
N THR A 133 11.51 -4.87 -7.34
CA THR A 133 10.79 -3.59 -7.33
C THR A 133 11.48 -2.57 -6.44
N MET A 134 11.96 -2.95 -5.24
CA MET A 134 12.76 -2.06 -4.38
C MET A 134 14.04 -1.61 -5.08
N ARG A 135 14.74 -2.52 -5.76
CA ARG A 135 15.97 -2.22 -6.52
C ARG A 135 15.75 -1.13 -7.57
N LYS A 136 14.65 -1.19 -8.33
CA LYS A 136 14.27 -0.17 -9.32
C LYS A 136 13.99 1.19 -8.69
N GLU A 137 13.45 1.20 -7.48
CA GLU A 137 13.05 2.43 -6.80
C GLU A 137 14.20 3.14 -6.07
N VAL A 138 15.20 2.39 -5.59
CA VAL A 138 16.30 2.92 -4.77
C VAL A 138 17.48 3.43 -5.59
N GLY A 139 17.78 2.88 -6.77
CA GLY A 139 19.00 3.38 -7.45
C GLY A 139 19.36 2.83 -8.83
N LEU A 140 18.50 2.07 -9.49
CA LEU A 140 18.83 1.56 -10.84
C LEU A 140 17.80 2.01 -11.86
N SER A 141 18.30 2.48 -13.01
CA SER A 141 17.44 2.96 -14.09
C SER A 141 16.50 1.85 -14.54
N ASN A 142 15.33 2.23 -15.06
CA ASN A 142 14.36 1.28 -15.61
C ASN A 142 14.97 0.36 -16.70
N PHE A 143 16.10 0.77 -17.30
CA PHE A 143 16.81 0.04 -18.34
C PHE A 143 17.76 -1.04 -17.80
N ASN A 144 18.18 -0.98 -16.52
CA ASN A 144 19.02 -2.01 -15.89
C ASN A 144 18.16 -2.95 -15.03
N ASN A 145 17.27 -3.69 -15.71
CA ASN A 145 16.33 -4.60 -15.06
C ASN A 145 16.92 -6.01 -14.94
N ILE A 146 17.00 -6.50 -13.70
CA ILE A 146 17.33 -7.89 -13.43
C ILE A 146 16.03 -8.70 -13.34
N PRO A 147 15.93 -9.86 -14.03
CA PRO A 147 14.76 -10.74 -13.93
C PRO A 147 14.63 -11.35 -12.53
N SER A 148 13.41 -11.68 -12.11
CA SER A 148 13.13 -12.14 -10.74
C SER A 148 13.94 -13.37 -10.29
N HIS A 149 14.30 -14.28 -11.21
CA HIS A 149 15.14 -15.45 -10.87
C HIS A 149 16.58 -15.06 -10.54
N GLU A 150 17.17 -14.09 -11.22
CA GLU A 150 18.52 -13.61 -10.90
C GLU A 150 18.55 -12.86 -9.57
N ALA A 151 17.47 -12.16 -9.21
CA ALA A 151 17.34 -11.53 -7.90
C ALA A 151 17.27 -12.54 -6.75
N LEU A 152 16.84 -13.78 -7.03
CA LEU A 152 16.85 -14.88 -6.06
C LEU A 152 18.22 -15.51 -5.85
N GLY A 153 19.20 -15.23 -6.72
CA GLY A 153 20.56 -15.75 -6.57
C GLY A 153 21.25 -15.35 -5.27
N PHE A 154 20.74 -14.33 -4.56
CA PHE A 154 21.20 -13.98 -3.21
C PHE A 154 20.64 -14.90 -2.11
N PHE A 155 19.43 -15.45 -2.30
CA PHE A 155 18.72 -16.23 -1.27
C PHE A 155 18.90 -17.74 -1.45
N VAL A 156 19.08 -18.20 -2.69
CA VAL A 156 19.18 -19.61 -3.01
C VAL A 156 20.32 -19.81 -4.00
N ASN A 157 21.24 -20.71 -3.64
CA ASN A 157 22.37 -21.07 -4.49
C ASN A 157 21.89 -21.68 -5.82
N ASP A 158 22.65 -21.45 -6.89
CA ASP A 158 22.44 -22.06 -8.23
C ASP A 158 21.14 -21.70 -8.97
N ILE A 159 20.45 -20.61 -8.60
CA ILE A 159 19.25 -20.15 -9.31
C ILE A 159 19.57 -19.23 -10.51
N SER A 160 20.62 -18.42 -10.45
CA SER A 160 20.85 -17.33 -11.42
C SER A 160 21.16 -17.81 -12.85
N ASN A 161 22.06 -18.80 -12.99
CA ASN A 161 22.54 -19.28 -14.30
C ASN A 161 21.96 -20.64 -14.71
N ASN A 162 21.00 -21.19 -13.97
CA ASN A 162 20.43 -22.51 -14.23
C ASN A 162 19.18 -22.42 -15.14
N PRO A 163 19.16 -23.06 -16.33
CA PRO A 163 18.00 -23.08 -17.22
C PRO A 163 16.73 -23.64 -16.56
N ILE A 164 16.86 -24.65 -15.70
CA ILE A 164 15.73 -25.26 -14.99
C ILE A 164 15.11 -24.24 -14.02
N ALA A 165 15.95 -23.48 -13.31
CA ALA A 165 15.50 -22.44 -12.40
C ALA A 165 14.79 -21.30 -13.14
N LYS A 166 15.21 -20.96 -14.37
CA LYS A 166 14.52 -19.99 -15.22
C LYS A 166 13.12 -20.46 -15.61
N VAL A 167 12.98 -21.72 -16.04
CA VAL A 167 11.67 -22.32 -16.36
C VAL A 167 10.76 -22.31 -15.13
N ASN A 168 11.28 -22.72 -13.97
CA ASN A 168 10.53 -22.71 -12.71
C ASN A 168 10.07 -21.29 -12.33
N ALA A 169 10.90 -20.27 -12.58
CA ALA A 169 10.52 -18.89 -12.35
C ALA A 169 9.39 -18.43 -13.29
N TYR A 170 9.42 -18.81 -14.57
CA TYR A 170 8.34 -18.50 -15.51
C TYR A 170 7.03 -19.20 -15.11
N ASP A 171 7.10 -20.47 -14.71
CA ASP A 171 5.94 -21.21 -14.20
C ASP A 171 5.38 -20.57 -12.92
N ALA A 172 6.26 -20.17 -11.99
CA ALA A 172 5.85 -19.47 -10.76
C ALA A 172 5.14 -18.13 -11.06
N ILE A 173 5.65 -17.34 -12.01
CA ILE A 173 5.01 -16.08 -12.43
C ILE A 173 3.61 -16.36 -13.00
N TYR A 174 3.47 -17.40 -13.81
CA TYR A 174 2.18 -17.81 -14.36
C TYR A 174 1.20 -18.22 -13.24
N ARG A 175 1.63 -19.09 -12.32
CA ARG A 175 0.82 -19.54 -11.18
C ARG A 175 0.37 -18.40 -10.29
N ILE A 176 1.27 -17.49 -9.93
CA ILE A 176 0.94 -16.30 -9.12
C ILE A 176 -0.12 -15.45 -9.80
N LYS A 177 -0.05 -15.27 -11.12
CA LYS A 177 -1.09 -14.55 -11.88
C LYS A 177 -2.43 -15.26 -11.84
N MET A 178 -2.43 -16.59 -11.96
CA MET A 178 -3.66 -17.39 -11.90
C MET A 178 -4.30 -17.37 -10.53
N ILE A 179 -3.52 -17.46 -9.44
CA ILE A 179 -4.02 -17.32 -8.07
C ILE A 179 -4.68 -15.95 -7.87
N LYS A 180 -4.04 -14.87 -8.34
CA LYS A 180 -4.62 -13.52 -8.28
C LYS A 180 -5.94 -13.45 -9.05
N LEU A 181 -6.02 -14.09 -10.21
CA LEU A 181 -7.24 -14.12 -11.02
C LEU A 181 -8.35 -14.93 -10.34
N GLU A 182 -8.02 -16.07 -9.74
CA GLU A 182 -8.97 -16.91 -9.01
C GLU A 182 -9.55 -16.18 -7.79
N LEU A 183 -8.70 -15.49 -7.01
CA LEU A 183 -9.14 -14.63 -5.91
C LEU A 183 -10.08 -13.52 -6.39
N LEU A 184 -9.77 -12.87 -7.52
CA LEU A 184 -10.66 -11.87 -8.12
C LEU A 184 -12.00 -12.47 -8.53
N MET A 185 -12.01 -13.69 -9.08
CA MET A 185 -13.27 -14.39 -9.42
C MET A 185 -14.09 -14.72 -8.17
N ILE A 186 -13.44 -15.15 -7.08
CA ILE A 186 -14.12 -15.40 -5.80
C ILE A 186 -14.78 -14.11 -5.29
N ASP A 187 -14.08 -12.97 -5.37
CA ASP A 187 -14.60 -11.66 -4.96
C ASP A 187 -15.80 -11.23 -5.82
N MET A 188 -15.76 -11.52 -7.12
CA MET A 188 -16.87 -11.29 -8.04
C MET A 188 -18.09 -12.15 -7.67
N VAL A 189 -17.91 -13.45 -7.44
CA VAL A 189 -18.99 -14.37 -7.02
C VAL A 189 -19.61 -13.95 -5.69
N LYS A 190 -18.80 -13.42 -4.76
CA LYS A 190 -19.28 -12.88 -3.48
C LYS A 190 -19.94 -11.50 -3.59
N PHE A 191 -20.06 -10.97 -4.81
CA PHE A 191 -20.63 -9.66 -5.12
C PHE A 191 -20.02 -8.53 -4.28
N ILE A 192 -18.72 -8.60 -3.99
CA ILE A 192 -18.04 -7.61 -3.14
C ILE A 192 -18.12 -6.21 -3.76
N GLY A 193 -18.02 -6.11 -5.08
CA GLY A 193 -18.19 -4.84 -5.80
C GLY A 193 -19.59 -4.23 -5.62
N ALA A 194 -20.65 -5.04 -5.69
CA ALA A 194 -22.02 -4.56 -5.46
C ALA A 194 -22.22 -4.12 -4.01
N LYS A 195 -21.68 -4.88 -3.04
CA LYS A 195 -21.67 -4.49 -1.63
C LYS A 195 -20.94 -3.18 -1.41
N TYR A 196 -19.79 -2.98 -2.05
CA TYR A 196 -19.04 -1.72 -1.96
C TYR A 196 -19.89 -0.53 -2.40
N ILE A 197 -20.56 -0.64 -3.55
CA ILE A 197 -21.46 0.41 -4.05
C ILE A 197 -22.61 0.66 -3.08
N PHE A 198 -23.24 -0.40 -2.58
CA PHE A 198 -24.35 -0.30 -1.62
C PHE A 198 -23.93 0.40 -0.33
N TYR A 199 -22.81 0.01 0.28
CA TYR A 199 -22.34 0.60 1.53
C TYR A 199 -21.78 2.02 1.35
N LYS A 200 -21.25 2.36 0.17
CA LYS A 200 -20.70 3.69 -0.10
C LYS A 200 -21.76 4.71 -0.49
N LEU A 201 -22.76 4.31 -1.27
CA LEU A 201 -23.75 5.24 -1.82
C LEU A 201 -25.10 5.13 -1.12
N ILE A 202 -25.63 3.92 -0.96
CA ILE A 202 -27.01 3.71 -0.52
C ILE A 202 -27.13 3.81 1.00
N LYS A 203 -26.24 3.15 1.75
CA LYS A 203 -26.31 3.12 3.22
C LYS A 203 -26.18 4.51 3.88
N PRO A 204 -25.30 5.43 3.42
CA PRO A 204 -25.24 6.78 3.98
C PRO A 204 -26.50 7.59 3.76
N ILE A 205 -27.16 7.44 2.59
CA ILE A 205 -28.44 8.11 2.30
C ILE A 205 -29.51 7.60 3.26
N TRP A 206 -29.59 6.29 3.49
CA TRP A 206 -30.51 5.71 4.45
C TRP A 206 -30.23 6.17 5.88
N GLY A 207 -28.94 6.25 6.25
CA GLY A 207 -28.52 6.79 7.53
C GLY A 207 -28.96 8.24 7.71
N PHE A 208 -28.73 9.08 6.69
CA PHE A 208 -29.18 10.47 6.68
C PHE A 208 -30.70 10.56 6.85
N PHE A 209 -31.47 9.79 6.07
CA PHE A 209 -32.94 9.77 6.17
C PHE A 209 -33.40 9.34 7.57
N SER A 210 -32.78 8.33 8.17
CA SER A 210 -33.10 7.87 9.53
C SER A 210 -32.81 8.94 10.59
N ILE A 211 -31.72 9.68 10.45
CA ILE A 211 -31.35 10.77 11.36
C ILE A 211 -32.35 11.91 11.20
N THR A 212 -32.64 12.34 9.97
CA THR A 212 -33.64 13.39 9.72
C THR A 212 -35.01 13.00 10.24
N PHE A 213 -35.44 11.75 10.04
CA PHE A 213 -36.72 11.26 10.54
C PHE A 213 -36.78 11.28 12.07
N LYS A 214 -35.71 10.82 12.75
CA LYS A 214 -35.60 10.83 14.21
C LYS A 214 -35.74 12.24 14.78
N TYR A 215 -34.99 13.21 14.23
CA TYR A 215 -34.96 14.57 14.77
C TYR A 215 -36.17 15.42 14.34
N LEU A 216 -36.72 15.21 13.15
CA LEU A 216 -37.81 16.02 12.61
C LEU A 216 -39.20 15.50 13.02
N PHE A 217 -39.36 14.20 13.21
CA PHE A 217 -40.66 13.60 13.55
C PHE A 217 -40.66 12.97 14.93
N MET A 218 -39.73 12.05 15.20
CA MET A 218 -39.80 11.22 16.41
C MET A 218 -39.60 12.02 17.72
N ILE A 219 -38.63 12.93 17.76
CA ILE A 219 -38.39 13.81 18.92
C ILE A 219 -39.53 14.82 19.16
N PRO A 220 -40.00 15.60 18.16
CA PRO A 220 -41.09 16.53 18.39
C PRO A 220 -42.42 15.81 18.70
N LEU A 221 -42.71 14.66 18.08
CA LEU A 221 -43.87 13.84 18.47
C LEU A 221 -43.74 13.32 19.90
N GLY A 222 -42.55 12.88 20.31
CA GLY A 222 -42.29 12.48 21.69
C GLY A 222 -42.51 13.63 22.69
N LYS A 223 -42.03 14.83 22.37
CA LYS A 223 -42.25 16.03 23.21
C LYS A 223 -43.73 16.44 23.24
N ALA A 224 -44.43 16.38 22.10
CA ALA A 224 -45.86 16.67 22.02
C ALA A 224 -46.70 15.68 22.82
N LEU A 225 -46.36 14.38 22.81
CA LEU A 225 -47.00 13.34 23.62
C LEU A 225 -46.80 13.58 25.13
N ILE A 226 -45.59 13.94 25.56
CA ILE A 226 -45.30 14.29 26.96
C ILE A 226 -46.10 15.53 27.39
N TRP A 227 -46.27 16.50 26.49
CA TRP A 227 -47.06 17.70 26.75
C TRP A 227 -48.58 17.42 26.81
N LEU A 228 -49.10 16.55 25.95
CA LEU A 228 -50.52 16.15 25.92
C LEU A 228 -50.95 15.24 27.08
N PHE A 229 -50.04 14.43 27.63
CA PHE A 229 -50.35 13.48 28.72
C PHE A 229 -49.39 13.64 29.92
N PRO A 230 -49.46 14.76 30.66
CA PRO A 230 -48.52 15.05 31.75
C PRO A 230 -48.60 14.06 32.92
N LYS A 231 -49.79 13.51 33.22
CA LYS A 231 -49.98 12.50 34.28
C LYS A 231 -49.34 11.15 33.95
N PHE A 232 -49.23 10.80 32.66
CA PHE A 232 -48.62 9.55 32.21
C PHE A 232 -47.09 9.68 32.18
N ALA A 233 -46.58 10.85 31.77
CA ALA A 233 -45.15 11.16 31.82
C ALA A 233 -44.57 11.15 33.25
N ALA A 234 -45.30 11.70 34.22
CA ALA A 234 -44.90 11.67 35.63
C ALA A 234 -44.85 10.23 36.20
N LYS A 235 -45.76 9.34 35.76
CA LYS A 235 -45.77 7.93 36.17
C LYS A 235 -44.56 7.16 35.62
N CYS A 236 -44.20 7.38 34.36
CA CYS A 236 -43.01 6.76 33.75
C CYS A 236 -41.68 7.30 34.32
N GLN A 237 -41.62 8.54 34.78
CA GLN A 237 -40.44 9.09 35.46
C GLN A 237 -40.26 8.50 36.87
N ASN A 238 -41.34 8.30 37.61
CA ASN A 238 -41.31 7.68 38.94
C ASN A 238 -40.92 6.19 38.89
N GLU A 239 -41.35 5.43 37.87
CA GLU A 239 -40.92 4.03 37.66
C GLU A 239 -39.42 3.91 37.31
N ASN A 240 -38.87 4.84 36.53
CA ASN A 240 -37.44 4.84 36.20
C ASN A 240 -36.54 5.27 37.36
N GLN A 241 -37.02 6.11 38.29
CA GLN A 241 -36.26 6.44 39.51
C GLN A 241 -36.22 5.28 40.51
N ASN A 242 -37.30 4.50 40.64
CA ASN A 242 -37.33 3.31 41.52
C ASN A 242 -36.47 2.14 41.01
N ASN A 243 -36.22 2.04 39.70
CA ASN A 243 -35.37 1.00 39.11
C ASN A 243 -33.86 1.29 39.19
N HIS A 244 -33.45 2.51 39.57
CA HIS A 244 -32.04 2.88 39.79
C HIS A 244 -31.62 2.89 41.27
N SER A 245 -32.55 2.56 42.18
CA SER A 245 -32.34 2.48 43.63
C SER A 245 -32.44 1.04 44.15
N ILE A 246 -31.93 0.07 43.39
CA ILE A 246 -31.65 -1.32 43.81
C ILE A 246 -30.22 -1.65 43.44
#